data_AF-A0A0G1Q240-F1
#
_entry.id   AF-A0A0G1Q240-F1
#
_cell.length_a   1.000
_cell.length_b   1.000
_cell.length_c   1.000
_cell.angle_alpha   90.00
_cell.angle_beta   90.00
_cell.angle_gamma   90.00
#
_symmetry.space_group_name_H-M   'P 1'
#
loop_
_entity.id
_entity.type
_entity.pdbx_description
1 polymer ?
#
loop_
_entity_poly.entity_id
_entity_poly.type
_entity_poly.pdbx_seq_one_letter_code
_entity_poly.pdbx_strand_id
1 'polypeptide(L)'
;MKEIVKELEDVDNFRGEMEKYLESVERRLRRSAQHVGVVRFNPFHDAGGDQSFSIAIMDEKKNGIVLSSLYGRETSRLYAKPLENASSRYKLSKEEEQAIGEALNKNS
;
A
#
# COMPACT_ATOMS: atom_id res chain seq x y z
N MET A 1 -42.67 31.50 1.19
CA MET A 1 -42.92 30.13 0.67
C MET A 1 -42.02 29.79 -0.52
N LYS A 2 -41.98 30.59 -1.60
CA LYS A 2 -41.06 30.35 -2.75
C LYS A 2 -39.56 30.36 -2.38
N GLU A 3 -39.16 31.23 -1.45
CA GLU A 3 -37.77 31.38 -1.01
C GLU A 3 -37.28 30.17 -0.20
N ILE A 4 -38.11 29.68 0.72
CA ILE A 4 -37.85 28.45 1.50
C ILE A 4 -37.75 27.22 0.58
N VAL A 5 -38.59 27.14 -0.47
CA VAL A 5 -38.52 26.05 -1.45
C VAL A 5 -37.20 26.09 -2.23
N LYS A 6 -36.74 27.28 -2.62
CA LYS A 6 -35.44 27.45 -3.28
C LYS A 6 -34.26 27.08 -2.37
N GLU A 7 -34.29 27.49 -1.11
CA GLU A 7 -33.27 27.09 -0.13
C GLU A 7 -33.24 25.57 0.08
N LEU A 8 -34.40 24.91 0.10
CA LEU A 8 -34.49 23.44 0.16
C LEU A 8 -33.88 22.77 -1.07
N GLU A 9 -34.13 23.30 -2.27
CA GLU A 9 -33.52 22.82 -3.52
C GLU A 9 -31.99 22.99 -3.51
N ASP A 10 -31.49 24.14 -3.04
CA ASP A 10 -30.05 24.41 -2.95
C ASP A 10 -29.36 23.46 -1.94
N VAL A 11 -30.00 23.15 -0.81
CA VAL A 11 -29.51 22.18 0.17
C VAL A 11 -29.48 20.76 -0.39
N ASP A 12 -30.50 20.35 -1.14
CA ASP A 12 -30.54 19.02 -1.75
C ASP A 12 -29.47 18.85 -2.84
N ASN A 13 -29.27 19.89 -3.65
CA ASN A 13 -28.19 19.95 -4.63
C ASN A 13 -26.80 19.86 -3.96
N PHE A 14 -26.57 20.66 -2.91
CA PHE A 14 -25.32 20.62 -2.16
C PHE A 14 -25.05 19.24 -1.55
N ARG A 15 -26.09 18.62 -0.99
CA ARG A 15 -26.01 17.26 -0.47
C ARG A 15 -25.61 16.26 -1.57
N GLY A 16 -26.25 16.32 -2.73
CA GLY A 16 -25.94 15.44 -3.86
C GLY A 16 -24.52 15.62 -4.39
N GLU A 17 -24.00 16.84 -4.41
CA GLU A 17 -22.60 17.12 -4.76
C GLU A 17 -21.62 16.57 -3.72
N MET A 18 -21.94 16.74 -2.43
CA MET A 18 -21.11 16.26 -1.33
C MET A 18 -21.07 14.73 -1.29
N GLU A 19 -22.18 14.04 -1.53
CA GLU A 19 -22.23 12.58 -1.65
C GLU A 19 -21.34 12.07 -2.79
N LYS A 20 -21.38 12.71 -3.97
CA LYS A 20 -20.50 12.37 -5.11
C LYS A 20 -19.03 12.61 -4.78
N TYR A 21 -18.72 13.70 -4.09
CA TYR A 21 -17.36 14.00 -3.67
C TYR A 21 -16.84 12.95 -2.69
N LEU A 22 -17.63 12.60 -1.67
CA LEU A 22 -17.28 11.56 -0.70
C LEU A 22 -17.03 10.21 -1.38
N GLU A 23 -17.90 9.80 -2.30
CA GLU A 23 -17.71 8.56 -3.05
C GLU A 23 -16.39 8.57 -3.85
N SER A 24 -16.03 9.72 -4.43
CA SER A 24 -14.77 9.89 -5.15
C SER A 24 -13.55 9.78 -4.23
N VAL A 25 -13.64 10.33 -3.02
CA VAL A 25 -12.59 10.30 -2.00
C VAL A 25 -12.41 8.87 -1.50
N GLU A 26 -13.49 8.17 -1.13
CA GLU A 26 -13.44 6.77 -0.71
C GLU A 26 -12.81 5.88 -1.79
N ARG A 27 -13.19 6.08 -3.06
CA ARG A 27 -12.63 5.30 -4.18
C ARG A 27 -11.13 5.48 -4.33
N ARG A 28 -10.62 6.69 -4.06
CA ARG A 28 -9.17 6.99 -4.08
C ARG A 28 -8.47 6.41 -2.85
N LEU A 29 -9.06 6.54 -1.67
CA LEU A 29 -8.51 6.00 -0.42
C LEU A 29 -8.35 4.48 -0.47
N ARG A 30 -9.33 3.76 -1.03
CA ARG A 30 -9.28 2.29 -1.23
C ARG A 30 -8.07 1.82 -2.03
N ARG A 31 -7.52 2.67 -2.91
CA ARG A 31 -6.35 2.37 -3.77
C ARG A 31 -5.03 2.96 -3.24
N SER A 32 -5.09 3.71 -2.16
CA SER A 32 -3.89 4.29 -1.55
C SER A 32 -3.07 3.22 -0.83
N ALA A 33 -1.77 3.46 -0.65
CA ALA A 33 -0.92 2.57 0.13
C ALA A 33 -1.32 2.67 1.61
N GLN A 34 -1.94 1.61 2.12
CA GLN A 34 -2.41 1.56 3.51
C GLN A 34 -1.52 0.65 4.35
N HIS A 35 -1.00 -0.44 3.78
CA HIS A 35 -0.15 -1.40 4.49
C HIS A 35 1.29 -1.29 4.00
N VAL A 36 2.21 -0.94 4.90
CA VAL A 36 3.63 -0.79 4.59
C VAL A 36 4.51 -1.49 5.62
N GLY A 37 5.29 -2.47 5.18
CA GLY A 37 6.23 -3.24 6.00
C GLY A 37 7.63 -3.17 5.41
N VAL A 38 8.66 -3.10 6.26
CA VAL A 38 10.05 -2.88 5.83
C VAL A 38 10.97 -3.75 6.68
N VAL A 39 11.59 -4.72 6.03
CA VAL A 39 12.58 -5.61 6.66
C VAL A 39 13.94 -5.29 6.09
N ARG A 40 14.93 -5.07 6.97
CA ARG A 40 16.34 -4.96 6.58
C ARG A 40 17.06 -6.25 6.93
N PHE A 41 17.97 -6.68 6.07
CA PHE A 41 18.69 -7.93 6.24
C PHE A 41 20.05 -7.87 5.56
N ASN A 42 20.87 -8.88 5.85
CA ASN A 42 22.14 -9.10 5.17
C ASN A 42 22.15 -10.47 4.46
N PRO A 43 22.05 -10.51 3.12
CA PRO A 43 22.08 -11.76 2.36
C PRO A 43 23.48 -12.36 2.25
N PHE A 44 24.54 -11.60 2.54
CA PHE A 44 25.93 -12.05 2.42
C PHE A 44 26.70 -11.68 3.69
N HIS A 45 27.04 -12.66 4.53
CA HIS A 45 27.79 -12.45 5.77
C HIS A 45 29.09 -11.62 5.61
N ASP A 46 29.68 -11.60 4.41
CA ASP A 46 30.92 -10.86 4.09
C ASP A 46 30.69 -9.43 3.57
N ALA A 47 29.45 -9.02 3.26
CA ALA A 47 29.13 -7.64 2.92
C ALA A 47 28.81 -6.90 4.22
N GLY A 48 29.67 -5.97 4.64
CA GLY A 48 29.45 -5.22 5.87
C GLY A 48 28.13 -4.43 5.82
N GLY A 49 27.18 -4.78 6.70
CA GLY A 49 25.96 -4.03 7.01
C GLY A 49 24.64 -4.58 6.43
N ASP A 50 23.53 -4.22 7.08
CA ASP A 50 22.16 -4.57 6.64
C ASP A 50 21.66 -3.61 5.54
N GLN A 51 22.37 -3.58 4.41
CA GLN A 51 22.05 -2.70 3.27
C GLN A 51 20.99 -3.30 2.34
N SER A 52 20.68 -4.58 2.47
CA SER A 52 19.58 -5.20 1.73
C SER A 52 18.26 -4.98 2.46
N PHE A 53 17.16 -4.94 1.71
CA PHE A 53 15.84 -4.70 2.27
C PHE A 53 14.74 -5.36 1.45
N SER A 54 13.63 -5.65 2.12
CA SER A 54 12.35 -6.01 1.50
C SER A 54 11.28 -5.03 2.00
N ILE A 55 10.52 -4.46 1.07
CA ILE A 55 9.44 -3.51 1.34
C ILE A 55 8.16 -4.06 0.73
N ALA A 56 7.14 -4.28 1.55
CA ALA A 56 5.79 -4.60 1.08
C ALA A 56 4.92 -3.35 1.15
N ILE A 57 4.22 -3.04 0.05
CA ILE A 57 3.31 -1.90 -0.07
C ILE A 57 2.00 -2.43 -0.64
N MET A 58 0.90 -2.27 0.09
CA MET A 58 -0.41 -2.75 -0.35
C MET A 58 -1.54 -1.77 -0.05
N ASP A 59 -2.59 -1.85 -0.87
CA ASP A 59 -3.86 -1.16 -0.70
C ASP A 59 -4.74 -1.82 0.39
N GLU A 60 -5.92 -1.25 0.64
CA GLU A 60 -6.90 -1.76 1.62
C GLU A 60 -7.27 -3.24 1.40
N LYS A 61 -7.28 -3.68 0.13
CA LYS A 61 -7.58 -5.06 -0.25
C LYS A 61 -6.33 -5.94 -0.26
N LYS A 62 -5.22 -5.45 0.28
CA LYS A 62 -3.93 -6.14 0.37
C LYS A 62 -3.36 -6.48 -1.02
N ASN A 63 -3.72 -5.72 -2.05
CA ASN A 63 -3.10 -5.81 -3.37
C ASN A 63 -1.98 -4.80 -3.47
N GLY A 64 -0.89 -5.16 -4.15
CA GLY A 64 0.23 -4.25 -4.31
C GLY A 64 1.49 -4.94 -4.77
N ILE A 65 2.60 -4.65 -4.11
CA ILE A 65 3.92 -5.07 -4.53
C ILE A 65 4.82 -5.33 -3.31
N VAL A 66 5.70 -6.32 -3.45
CA VAL A 66 6.89 -6.44 -2.61
C VAL A 66 8.12 -6.17 -3.45
N LEU A 67 8.98 -5.27 -2.94
CA LEU A 67 10.25 -4.88 -3.53
C LEU A 67 11.37 -5.44 -2.67
N SER A 68 12.36 -6.08 -3.28
CA SER A 68 13.53 -6.60 -2.56
C SER A 68 14.81 -6.13 -3.22
N SER A 69 15.65 -5.42 -2.46
CA SER A 69 16.99 -5.04 -2.88
C SER A 69 18.00 -5.95 -2.22
N LEU A 70 18.75 -6.71 -3.03
CA LEU A 70 19.91 -7.47 -2.57
C LEU A 70 21.17 -6.68 -2.92
N TYR A 71 21.77 -6.11 -1.89
CA TYR A 71 23.03 -5.38 -1.99
C TYR A 71 24.20 -6.35 -1.84
N GLY A 72 25.06 -6.41 -2.86
CA GLY A 72 26.36 -7.08 -2.83
C GLY A 72 27.50 -6.07 -3.01
N ARG A 73 28.74 -6.50 -2.76
CA ARG A 73 29.93 -5.62 -2.81
C ARG A 73 30.11 -4.87 -4.13
N GLU A 74 29.78 -5.50 -5.26
CA GLU A 74 29.97 -4.91 -6.60
C GLU A 74 28.67 -4.65 -7.35
N THR A 75 27.55 -5.26 -6.92
CA THR A 75 26.26 -5.16 -7.63
C THR A 75 25.11 -5.10 -6.64
N SER A 76 24.11 -4.29 -6.96
CA SER A 76 22.81 -4.31 -6.29
C SER A 76 21.76 -4.81 -7.26
N ARG A 77 20.93 -5.76 -6.82
CA ARG A 77 19.81 -6.28 -7.62
C ARG A 77 18.50 -5.92 -6.96
N LEU A 78 17.57 -5.37 -7.74
CA LEU A 78 16.22 -5.05 -7.28
C LEU A 78 15.23 -6.01 -7.92
N TYR A 79 14.37 -6.59 -7.11
CA TYR A 79 13.27 -7.47 -7.54
C TYR A 79 11.94 -6.84 -7.14
N ALA A 80 10.94 -7.06 -7.99
CA ALA A 80 9.58 -6.57 -7.81
C ALA A 80 8.63 -7.74 -8.06
N LYS A 81 7.82 -8.09 -7.07
CA LYS A 81 6.81 -9.16 -7.20
C LYS A 81 5.42 -8.58 -6.88
N PRO A 82 4.42 -8.78 -7.75
CA PRO A 82 3.06 -8.35 -7.48
C PRO A 82 2.44 -9.16 -6.34
N LEU A 83 1.56 -8.51 -5.58
CA LEU A 83 0.77 -9.10 -4.52
C LEU A 83 -0.73 -9.00 -4.85
N GLU A 84 -1.43 -10.13 -4.76
CA GLU A 84 -2.89 -10.25 -4.78
C GLU A 84 -3.32 -10.81 -3.43
N ASN A 85 -4.12 -10.07 -2.66
CA ASN A 85 -4.54 -10.43 -1.31
C ASN A 85 -3.38 -10.88 -0.37
N ALA A 86 -2.31 -10.09 -0.30
CA ALA A 86 -1.08 -10.37 0.46
C ALA A 86 -0.30 -11.63 0.02
N SER A 87 -0.60 -12.21 -1.13
CA SER A 87 0.11 -13.37 -1.68
C SER A 87 0.69 -13.06 -3.06
N SER A 88 1.77 -13.74 -3.46
CA SER A 88 2.32 -13.61 -4.82
C SER A 88 2.23 -14.93 -5.58
N ARG A 89 2.09 -14.84 -6.90
CA ARG A 89 2.24 -16.00 -7.80
C ARG A 89 3.70 -16.43 -7.93
N TYR A 90 4.63 -15.54 -7.62
CA TYR A 90 6.06 -15.82 -7.62
C TYR A 90 6.47 -16.31 -6.23
N LYS A 91 7.46 -17.20 -6.18
CA LYS A 91 8.02 -17.66 -4.91
C LYS A 91 8.62 -16.48 -4.14
N LEU A 92 8.20 -16.31 -2.89
CA LEU A 92 8.70 -15.27 -2.00
C LEU A 92 9.92 -15.76 -1.22
N SER A 93 10.82 -14.83 -0.87
CA SER A 93 11.86 -15.08 0.12
C SER A 93 11.31 -14.94 1.54
N LYS A 94 12.06 -15.40 2.54
CA LYS A 94 11.65 -15.27 3.95
C LYS A 94 11.50 -13.81 4.36
N GLU A 95 12.38 -12.95 3.86
CA GLU A 95 12.40 -11.52 4.14
C GLU A 95 11.23 -10.79 3.47
N GLU A 96 10.83 -11.23 2.27
CA GLU A 96 9.63 -10.75 1.60
C GLU A 96 8.35 -11.14 2.35
N GLU A 97 8.25 -12.40 2.79
CA GLU A 97 7.13 -12.87 3.61
C GLU A 97 7.06 -12.12 4.94
N GLN A 98 8.21 -11.87 5.58
CA GLN A 98 8.27 -11.08 6.80
C GLN A 98 7.83 -9.64 6.56
N ALA A 99 8.27 -8.99 5.47
CA ALA A 99 7.86 -7.63 5.14
C ALA A 99 6.34 -7.53 4.91
N ILE A 100 5.73 -8.54 4.27
CA ILE A 100 4.28 -8.64 4.13
C ILE A 100 3.62 -8.79 5.51
N GLY A 101 4.14 -9.67 6.36
CA GLY A 101 3.65 -9.85 7.73
C GLY A 101 3.69 -8.55 8.54
N GLU A 102 4.79 -7.81 8.49
CA GLU A 102 4.91 -6.50 9.17
C GLU A 102 3.93 -5.46 8.61
N ALA A 103 3.71 -5.45 7.30
CA ALA A 103 2.75 -4.55 6.65
C ALA A 103 1.31 -4.79 7.13
N LEU A 104 0.97 -6.06 7.38
CA LEU A 104 -0.35 -6.45 7.88
C LEU A 104 -0.53 -6.15 9.36
N ASN A 105 0.52 -6.33 10.16
CA ASN A 105 0.47 -6.15 11.62
C ASN A 105 0.52 -4.67 12.07
N LYS A 106 1.05 -3.75 11.25
CA LYS A 106 1.16 -2.32 11.60
C LYS A 106 -0.17 -1.55 11.68
N ASN A 107 -1.26 -2.11 11.14
CA ASN A 107 -2.59 -1.50 11.13
C ASN A 107 -3.62 -2.27 11.98
N SER A 108 -3.16 -3.15 12.89
CA SER A 108 -4.03 -3.86 13.86
C SER A 108 -4.18 -3.10 15.17
#